data_AF-A0A7Y4QD12-F1
#
_entry.id   AF-A0A7Y4QD12-F1
#
_cell.length_a   1.000
_cell.length_b   1.000
_cell.length_c   1.000
_cell.angle_alpha   90.00
_cell.angle_beta   90.00
_cell.angle_gamma   90.00
#
_symmetry.space_group_name_H-M   'P 1'
#
loop_
_entity.id
_entity.type
_entity.pdbx_description
1 polymer ?
#
loop_
_entity_poly.entity_id
_entity_poly.type
_entity_poly.pdbx_seq_one_letter_code
_entity_poly.pdbx_strand_id
1 'polypeptide(L)'
;MWDEPTAADLCGKVPLTASRRPNTEFGIGTTKITYESPPNIAGIRARCEFNVILSYKEIEFEVSKALTPNGDPINENWQIRGLENFSDNEVLVVDRWGNKIYQASQYDNNKVVWNGTNSAGTFVPTGTYFYSVTVSFQGKRVEKKGSVEVVR
;
A
#
# COMPACT_ATOMS: atom_id res chain seq x y z
N MET A 1 8.52 -13.53 12.52
CA MET A 1 9.43 -14.30 13.38
C MET A 1 10.60 -13.40 13.71
N TRP A 2 11.05 -13.32 14.97
CA TRP A 2 12.21 -12.49 15.38
C TRP A 2 13.24 -13.35 16.11
N ASP A 3 14.49 -12.94 16.07
CA ASP A 3 15.56 -13.55 16.86
C ASP A 3 15.48 -13.06 18.30
N GLU A 4 15.47 -13.99 19.25
CA GLU A 4 15.34 -13.63 20.65
C GLU A 4 16.59 -12.88 21.15
N PRO A 5 16.43 -11.77 21.89
CA PRO A 5 17.53 -11.12 22.56
C PRO A 5 18.28 -12.08 23.47
N THR A 6 19.59 -11.94 23.52
CA THR A 6 20.45 -12.67 24.45
C THR A 6 21.12 -11.68 25.40
N ALA A 7 21.35 -12.12 26.62
CA ALA A 7 22.13 -11.37 27.61
C ALA A 7 23.29 -12.23 28.10
N ALA A 8 24.41 -11.59 28.37
CA ALA A 8 25.56 -12.20 29.01
C ALA A 8 26.21 -11.21 29.97
N ASP A 9 26.79 -11.73 31.06
CA ASP A 9 27.64 -11.00 32.00
C ASP A 9 29.02 -11.67 32.08
N LEU A 10 29.85 -11.24 33.04
CA LEU A 10 31.18 -11.81 33.28
C LEU A 10 31.15 -13.30 33.67
N CYS A 11 29.99 -13.82 34.05
CA CYS A 11 29.77 -15.22 34.42
C CYS A 11 29.17 -16.05 33.28
N GLY A 12 28.86 -15.43 32.12
CA GLY A 12 28.35 -16.11 30.93
C GLY A 12 26.93 -15.69 30.57
N LYS A 13 26.18 -16.59 29.92
CA LYS A 13 24.83 -16.29 29.42
C LYS A 13 23.84 -16.16 30.57
N VAL A 14 23.06 -15.08 30.56
CA VAL A 14 21.99 -14.82 31.52
C VAL A 14 20.66 -15.22 30.89
N PRO A 15 19.86 -16.11 31.53
CA PRO A 15 18.54 -16.45 31.03
C PRO A 15 17.62 -15.23 31.14
N LEU A 16 16.83 -14.97 30.10
CA LEU A 16 15.84 -13.89 30.06
C LEU A 16 14.43 -14.44 30.13
N THR A 17 13.54 -13.72 30.79
CA THR A 17 12.09 -13.97 30.76
C THR A 17 11.45 -13.03 29.76
N ALA A 18 10.68 -13.57 28.81
CA ALA A 18 10.04 -12.83 27.74
C ALA A 18 8.54 -12.63 27.99
N SER A 19 7.99 -11.45 27.69
CA SER A 19 6.55 -11.19 27.77
C SER A 19 5.74 -11.92 26.68
N ARG A 20 6.37 -12.17 25.52
CA ARG A 20 5.90 -13.03 24.41
C ARG A 20 7.10 -13.67 23.72
N ARG A 21 6.88 -14.83 23.08
CA ARG A 21 7.92 -15.57 22.34
C ARG A 21 7.71 -15.46 20.83
N PRO A 22 8.76 -15.68 20.01
CA PRO A 22 8.61 -15.82 18.57
C PRO A 22 7.50 -16.81 18.23
N ASN A 23 6.75 -16.53 17.16
CA ASN A 23 5.59 -17.30 16.70
C ASN A 23 4.34 -17.19 17.57
N THR A 24 4.32 -16.29 18.56
CA THR A 24 3.05 -15.88 19.17
C THR A 24 2.19 -15.17 18.13
N GLU A 25 0.90 -15.45 18.11
CA GLU A 25 -0.07 -14.68 17.34
C GLU A 25 -0.31 -13.32 17.99
N PHE A 26 -0.50 -12.29 17.15
CA PHE A 26 -0.76 -10.93 17.60
C PHE A 26 -2.07 -10.43 17.01
N GLY A 27 -2.82 -9.70 17.83
CA GLY A 27 -3.91 -8.87 17.35
C GLY A 27 -3.39 -7.60 16.69
N ILE A 28 -4.28 -6.91 15.99
CA ILE A 28 -4.01 -5.59 15.42
C ILE A 28 -3.73 -4.60 16.55
N GLY A 29 -2.77 -3.72 16.31
CA GLY A 29 -2.29 -2.72 17.24
C GLY A 29 -0.80 -2.86 17.50
N THR A 30 -0.35 -2.23 18.57
CA THR A 30 1.04 -2.28 19.01
C THR A 30 1.15 -3.17 20.23
N THR A 31 1.97 -4.22 20.15
CA THR A 31 2.32 -5.05 21.29
C THR A 31 3.78 -4.82 21.66
N LYS A 32 4.02 -4.34 22.89
CA LYS A 32 5.38 -4.20 23.42
C LYS A 32 5.89 -5.54 23.94
N ILE A 33 7.02 -6.00 23.40
CA ILE A 33 7.73 -7.18 23.87
C ILE A 33 8.84 -6.73 24.81
N THR A 34 8.95 -7.41 25.94
CA THR A 34 9.92 -7.11 26.98
C THR A 34 10.64 -8.40 27.35
N TYR A 35 11.96 -8.34 27.33
CA TYR A 35 12.86 -9.37 27.85
C TYR A 35 13.54 -8.83 29.10
N GLU A 36 13.47 -9.57 30.20
CA GLU A 36 13.99 -9.13 31.49
C GLU A 36 14.82 -10.23 32.17
N SER A 37 15.95 -9.84 32.75
CA SER A 37 16.78 -10.75 33.54
C SER A 37 16.18 -11.05 34.91
N PRO A 38 16.54 -12.17 35.56
CA PRO A 38 16.41 -12.33 36.99
C PRO A 38 17.08 -11.15 37.74
N PRO A 39 16.61 -10.81 38.94
CA PRO A 39 17.25 -9.78 39.74
C PRO A 39 18.59 -10.29 40.27
N ASN A 40 19.60 -9.42 40.32
CA ASN A 40 20.82 -9.71 41.07
C ASN A 40 20.59 -9.58 42.60
N ILE A 41 21.64 -9.78 43.41
CA ILE A 41 21.55 -9.68 44.89
C ILE A 41 21.10 -8.30 45.40
N ALA A 42 21.29 -7.25 44.60
CA ALA A 42 20.84 -5.90 44.87
C ALA A 42 19.44 -5.61 44.30
N GLY A 43 18.76 -6.59 43.71
CA GLY A 43 17.43 -6.44 43.11
C GLY A 43 17.41 -5.84 41.69
N ILE A 44 18.58 -5.59 41.07
CA ILE A 44 18.69 -4.92 39.76
C ILE A 44 18.42 -5.92 38.62
N ARG A 45 17.71 -5.47 37.58
CA ARG A 45 17.37 -6.25 36.38
C ARG A 45 17.85 -5.55 35.12
N ALA A 46 18.32 -6.32 34.14
CA ALA A 46 18.51 -5.85 32.78
C ALA A 46 17.22 -6.03 31.98
N ARG A 47 16.87 -5.05 31.15
CA ARG A 47 15.66 -5.05 30.33
C ARG A 47 15.97 -4.66 28.89
N CYS A 48 15.36 -5.37 27.95
CA CYS A 48 15.33 -5.03 26.52
C CYS A 48 13.87 -5.02 26.05
N GLU A 49 13.49 -4.04 25.24
CA GLU A 49 12.13 -3.95 24.71
C GLU A 49 12.10 -3.51 23.24
N PHE A 50 11.09 -4.01 22.53
CA PHE A 50 10.76 -3.59 21.17
C PHE A 50 9.25 -3.71 20.93
N ASN A 51 8.75 -3.07 19.89
CA ASN A 51 7.35 -3.11 19.52
C ASN A 51 7.12 -4.01 18.31
N VAL A 52 6.08 -4.85 18.39
CA VAL A 52 5.48 -5.53 17.25
C VAL A 52 4.23 -4.75 16.87
N ILE A 53 4.18 -4.22 15.66
CA ILE A 53 3.05 -3.41 15.18
C ILE A 53 2.35 -4.18 14.06
N LEU A 54 1.09 -4.53 14.30
CA LEU A 54 0.18 -5.01 13.26
C LEU A 54 -0.81 -3.90 12.95
N SER A 55 -0.87 -3.48 11.70
CA SER A 55 -1.86 -2.52 11.22
C SER A 55 -2.46 -3.00 9.92
N TYR A 56 -3.71 -2.61 9.63
CA TYR A 56 -4.22 -2.70 8.27
C TYR A 56 -3.44 -1.73 7.39
N LYS A 57 -3.07 -2.16 6.19
CA LYS A 57 -2.60 -1.21 5.18
C LYS A 57 -3.85 -0.50 4.66
N GLU A 58 -3.90 0.82 4.81
CA GLU A 58 -4.99 1.60 4.24
C GLU A 58 -4.91 1.56 2.71
N ILE A 59 -6.08 1.53 2.07
CA ILE A 59 -6.17 1.67 0.61
C ILE A 59 -6.05 3.17 0.31
N GLU A 60 -4.83 3.59 -0.02
CA GLU A 60 -4.51 4.96 -0.38
C GLU A 60 -3.85 4.99 -1.77
N PHE A 61 -4.38 5.84 -2.63
CA PHE A 61 -3.85 6.08 -3.98
C PHE A 61 -4.27 7.47 -4.49
N GLU A 62 -3.40 8.07 -5.29
CA GLU A 62 -3.58 9.40 -5.87
C GLU A 62 -3.86 9.29 -7.37
N VAL A 63 -4.96 9.88 -7.81
CA VAL A 63 -5.36 9.88 -9.21
C VAL A 63 -4.91 11.18 -9.86
N SER A 64 -4.11 11.10 -10.94
CA SER A 64 -3.73 12.29 -11.70
C SER A 64 -4.96 12.97 -12.31
N LYS A 65 -4.97 14.30 -12.27
CA LYS A 65 -6.05 15.10 -12.84
C LYS A 65 -5.89 15.38 -14.33
N ALA A 66 -4.70 15.13 -14.89
CA ALA A 66 -4.38 15.46 -16.28
C ALA A 66 -3.68 14.29 -16.99
N LEU A 67 -3.95 14.19 -18.28
CA LEU A 67 -3.33 13.29 -19.25
C LEU A 67 -3.01 14.12 -20.51
N THR A 68 -1.74 14.14 -20.92
CA THR A 68 -1.27 14.97 -22.03
C THR A 68 -0.47 14.16 -23.06
N PRO A 69 -1.12 13.32 -23.88
CA PRO A 69 -0.44 12.49 -24.85
C PRO A 69 -0.07 13.33 -26.09
N ASN A 70 1.02 14.08 -25.98
CA ASN A 70 1.53 15.00 -27.00
C ASN A 70 2.88 14.53 -27.60
N GLY A 71 3.42 13.41 -27.12
CA GLY A 71 4.68 12.82 -27.55
C GLY A 71 5.90 13.35 -26.78
N ASP A 72 5.71 14.05 -25.67
CA ASP A 72 6.76 14.43 -24.74
C ASP A 72 6.92 13.35 -23.63
N PRO A 73 7.90 13.42 -22.72
CA PRO A 73 8.08 12.39 -21.69
C PRO A 73 7.16 12.55 -20.47
N ILE A 74 6.19 13.47 -20.50
CA ILE A 74 5.42 13.95 -19.34
C ILE A 74 3.92 13.63 -19.54
N ASN A 75 3.34 12.87 -18.60
CA ASN A 75 1.90 12.54 -18.57
C ASN A 75 1.33 11.93 -19.88
N GLU A 76 2.14 11.22 -20.67
CA GLU A 76 1.69 10.45 -21.84
C GLU A 76 0.71 9.33 -21.48
N ASN A 77 0.87 8.81 -20.26
CA ASN A 77 0.03 7.79 -19.66
C ASN A 77 -0.67 8.38 -18.45
N TRP A 78 -1.93 8.03 -18.24
CA TRP A 78 -2.66 8.41 -17.05
C TRP A 78 -2.09 7.66 -15.84
N GLN A 79 -1.79 8.40 -14.78
CA GLN A 79 -1.10 7.86 -13.61
C GLN A 79 -2.04 7.86 -12.41
N ILE A 80 -2.12 6.71 -11.73
CA ILE A 80 -2.80 6.51 -10.47
C ILE A 80 -1.77 5.98 -9.45
N ARG A 81 -1.05 6.89 -8.80
CA ARG A 81 0.08 6.54 -7.91
C ARG A 81 -0.39 5.75 -6.70
N GLY A 82 0.33 4.68 -6.37
CA GLY A 82 0.01 3.80 -5.26
C GLY A 82 -0.93 2.66 -5.65
N LEU A 83 -1.62 2.72 -6.79
CA LEU A 83 -2.54 1.67 -7.24
C LEU A 83 -1.83 0.35 -7.54
N GLU A 84 -0.56 0.41 -7.95
CA GLU A 84 0.32 -0.75 -8.20
C GLU A 84 0.52 -1.65 -6.97
N ASN A 85 0.22 -1.15 -5.77
CA ASN A 85 0.25 -1.93 -4.54
C ASN A 85 -0.94 -2.88 -4.37
N PHE A 86 -1.96 -2.77 -5.23
CA PHE A 86 -3.23 -3.46 -5.08
C PHE A 86 -3.57 -4.22 -6.37
N SER A 87 -3.25 -5.52 -6.41
CA SER A 87 -3.48 -6.34 -7.61
C SER A 87 -4.95 -6.56 -7.94
N ASP A 88 -5.84 -6.52 -6.94
CA ASP A 88 -7.29 -6.53 -7.15
C ASP A 88 -7.79 -5.09 -7.27
N ASN A 89 -7.56 -4.53 -8.46
CA ASN A 89 -8.06 -3.22 -8.85
C ASN A 89 -8.77 -3.26 -10.22
N GLU A 90 -9.74 -2.38 -10.41
CA GLU A 90 -10.44 -2.15 -11.66
C GLU A 90 -10.52 -0.65 -11.93
N VAL A 91 -10.17 -0.25 -13.15
CA VAL A 91 -10.23 1.13 -13.63
C VAL A 91 -11.22 1.19 -14.78
N LEU A 92 -12.18 2.12 -14.69
CA LEU A 92 -13.13 2.45 -15.73
C LEU A 92 -13.01 3.94 -16.06
N VAL A 93 -12.93 4.28 -17.34
CA VAL A 93 -12.99 5.64 -17.86
C VAL A 93 -14.15 5.75 -18.83
N VAL A 94 -14.95 6.80 -18.67
CA VAL A 94 -16.11 7.11 -19.50
C VAL A 94 -16.06 8.55 -20.00
N ASP A 95 -16.75 8.82 -21.10
CA ASP A 95 -16.98 10.19 -21.57
C ASP A 95 -18.07 10.90 -20.76
N ARG A 96 -18.37 12.15 -21.13
CA ARG A 96 -19.40 12.97 -20.48
C ARG A 96 -20.83 12.42 -20.58
N TRP A 97 -21.07 11.49 -21.51
CA TRP A 97 -22.37 10.86 -21.73
C TRP A 97 -22.44 9.47 -21.08
N GLY A 98 -21.38 9.03 -20.41
CA GLY A 98 -21.29 7.72 -19.77
C GLY A 98 -20.87 6.59 -20.71
N ASN A 99 -20.47 6.88 -21.96
CA ASN A 99 -19.97 5.85 -22.84
C ASN A 99 -18.58 5.41 -22.37
N LYS A 100 -18.36 4.08 -22.37
CA LYS A 100 -17.10 3.50 -21.97
C LYS A 100 -15.99 3.83 -22.97
N ILE A 101 -14.92 4.43 -22.46
CA ILE A 101 -13.71 4.76 -23.22
C ILE A 101 -12.62 3.73 -22.98
N TYR A 102 -12.39 3.40 -21.71
CA TYR A 102 -11.36 2.46 -21.29
C TYR A 102 -11.83 1.67 -20.08
N GLN A 103 -11.45 0.40 -20.00
CA GLN A 103 -11.65 -0.43 -18.83
C GLN A 103 -10.52 -1.44 -18.72
N ALA A 104 -9.98 -1.60 -17.52
CA ALA A 104 -8.96 -2.59 -17.25
C ALA A 104 -9.03 -3.09 -15.81
N SER A 105 -8.59 -4.32 -15.61
CA SER A 105 -8.29 -4.89 -14.29
C SER A 105 -6.77 -4.96 -14.13
N GLN A 106 -6.29 -4.92 -12.88
CA GLN A 106 -4.86 -4.96 -12.56
C GLN A 106 -4.07 -3.79 -13.18
N TYR A 107 -4.64 -2.58 -13.14
CA TYR A 107 -3.98 -1.37 -13.60
C TYR A 107 -2.70 -1.13 -12.80
N ASP A 108 -1.57 -0.93 -13.49
CA ASP A 108 -0.22 -0.91 -12.89
C ASP A 108 0.63 0.31 -13.29
N ASN A 109 0.01 1.29 -13.96
CA ASN A 109 0.66 2.50 -14.47
C ASN A 109 1.74 2.26 -15.55
N ASN A 110 1.95 1.02 -16.00
CA ASN A 110 3.03 0.64 -16.90
C ASN A 110 2.55 -0.25 -18.05
N LYS A 111 2.23 -1.52 -17.78
CA LYS A 111 1.77 -2.47 -18.80
C LYS A 111 0.26 -2.36 -19.02
N VAL A 112 -0.48 -2.17 -17.94
CA VAL A 112 -1.93 -1.96 -17.95
C VAL A 112 -2.15 -0.51 -17.55
N VAL A 113 -2.20 0.33 -18.57
CA VAL A 113 -2.29 1.77 -18.41
C VAL A 113 -3.16 2.37 -19.50
N TRP A 114 -3.77 3.51 -19.20
CA TRP A 114 -4.55 4.26 -20.19
C TRP A 114 -3.71 5.42 -20.70
N ASN A 115 -3.55 5.50 -22.01
CA ASN A 115 -2.77 6.51 -22.72
C ASN A 115 -3.65 7.49 -23.51
N GLY A 116 -4.95 7.56 -23.17
CA GLY A 116 -5.87 8.49 -23.81
C GLY A 116 -6.50 7.96 -25.10
N THR A 117 -6.47 6.64 -25.34
CA THR A 117 -7.15 6.02 -26.48
C THR A 117 -8.47 5.36 -26.08
N ASN A 118 -9.40 5.26 -27.03
CA ASN A 118 -10.59 4.42 -26.91
C ASN A 118 -10.28 2.94 -27.22
N SER A 119 -11.30 2.09 -27.21
CA SER A 119 -11.19 0.66 -27.52
C SER A 119 -10.70 0.34 -28.94
N ALA A 120 -10.78 1.28 -29.88
CA ALA A 120 -10.24 1.13 -31.24
C ALA A 120 -8.76 1.54 -31.34
N GLY A 121 -8.14 1.99 -30.24
CA GLY A 121 -6.77 2.51 -30.24
C GLY A 121 -6.66 3.95 -30.76
N THR A 122 -7.78 4.63 -30.99
CA THR A 122 -7.78 6.03 -31.45
C THR A 122 -7.76 6.97 -30.25
N PHE A 123 -6.91 7.99 -30.30
CA PHE A 123 -6.88 9.05 -29.29
C PHE A 123 -8.26 9.70 -29.14
N VAL A 124 -8.67 9.89 -27.90
CA VAL A 124 -9.91 10.59 -27.58
C VAL A 124 -9.72 12.11 -27.72
N PRO A 125 -10.77 12.87 -28.05
CA PRO A 125 -10.68 14.32 -28.14
C PRO A 125 -10.27 14.98 -26.81
N THR A 126 -9.68 16.17 -26.90
CA THR A 126 -9.45 17.05 -25.74
C THR A 126 -10.75 17.29 -25.00
N GLY A 127 -10.74 17.12 -23.68
CA GLY A 127 -11.92 17.31 -22.85
C GLY A 127 -11.84 16.61 -21.50
N THR A 128 -12.92 16.75 -20.74
CA THR A 128 -13.07 16.11 -19.43
C THR A 128 -13.67 14.72 -19.58
N TYR A 129 -13.00 13.74 -18.99
CA TYR A 129 -13.44 12.36 -18.86
C TYR A 129 -13.67 12.03 -17.39
N PHE A 130 -14.52 11.05 -17.12
CA PHE A 130 -14.85 10.64 -15.78
C PHE A 130 -14.32 9.24 -15.53
N TYR A 131 -13.90 8.96 -14.31
CA TYR A 131 -13.37 7.67 -13.94
C TYR A 131 -14.04 7.08 -12.71
N SER A 132 -13.97 5.75 -12.61
CA SER A 132 -14.10 5.01 -11.36
C SER A 132 -12.89 4.09 -11.20
N VAL A 133 -12.27 4.13 -10.03
CA VAL A 133 -11.19 3.22 -9.63
C VAL A 133 -11.69 2.44 -8.43
N THR A 134 -11.80 1.13 -8.57
CA THR A 134 -12.22 0.23 -7.50
C THR A 134 -11.05 -0.63 -7.06
N VAL A 135 -10.87 -0.79 -5.76
CA VAL A 135 -9.80 -1.59 -5.15
C VAL A 135 -10.41 -2.48 -4.08
N SER A 136 -10.05 -3.77 -4.09
CA SER A 136 -10.35 -4.70 -3.00
C SER A 136 -9.05 -5.16 -2.35
N PHE A 137 -8.90 -4.97 -1.04
CA PHE A 137 -7.68 -5.35 -0.32
C PHE A 137 -8.02 -5.72 1.13
N GLN A 138 -7.53 -6.88 1.61
CA GLN A 138 -7.75 -7.37 2.97
C GLN A 138 -9.24 -7.34 3.41
N GLY A 139 -10.15 -7.72 2.51
CA GLY A 139 -11.60 -7.73 2.77
C GLY A 139 -12.28 -6.36 2.74
N LYS A 140 -11.54 -5.27 2.56
CA LYS A 140 -12.07 -3.92 2.33
C LYS A 140 -12.21 -3.66 0.83
N ARG A 141 -13.31 -3.04 0.41
CA ARG A 141 -13.51 -2.54 -0.96
C ARG A 141 -13.68 -1.03 -0.93
N VAL A 142 -12.94 -0.32 -1.76
CA VAL A 142 -13.00 1.15 -1.90
C VAL A 142 -13.22 1.50 -3.36
N GLU A 143 -14.10 2.47 -3.61
CA GLU A 143 -14.34 3.04 -4.94
C GLU A 143 -14.02 4.54 -4.89
N LYS A 144 -13.19 5.02 -5.82
CA LYS A 144 -12.85 6.44 -5.99
C LYS A 144 -13.29 6.91 -7.36
N LYS A 145 -14.12 7.96 -7.39
CA LYS A 145 -14.59 8.60 -8.62
C LYS A 145 -14.02 10.00 -8.75
N GLY A 146 -13.96 10.49 -9.97
CA GLY A 146 -13.52 11.84 -10.26
C GLY A 146 -13.47 12.08 -11.76
N SER A 147 -12.73 13.13 -12.14
CA SER A 147 -12.50 13.50 -13.51
C SER A 147 -11.02 13.61 -13.82
N VAL A 148 -10.70 13.39 -15.09
CA VAL A 148 -9.39 13.61 -15.69
C VAL A 148 -9.56 14.49 -16.92
N GLU A 149 -8.70 15.49 -17.04
CA GLU A 149 -8.62 16.33 -18.22
C GLU A 149 -7.63 15.74 -19.21
N VAL A 150 -8.09 15.46 -20.42
CA VAL A 150 -7.24 15.08 -21.55
C VAL A 150 -6.98 16.33 -22.35
N VAL A 151 -5.70 16.69 -22.49
CA VAL A 151 -5.25 17.85 -23.27
C VAL A 151 -4.19 17.40 -24.26
N ARG A 152 -4.25 17.91 -25.47
CA ARG A 152 -3.28 17.59 -26.53
C ARG A 152 -2.93 18.85 -27.30
#